data_AF-A0A7C2TY25-F1
#
_entry.id   AF-A0A7C2TY25-F1
#
_cell.length_a   1.000
_cell.length_b   1.000
_cell.length_c   1.000
_cell.angle_alpha   90.00
_cell.angle_beta   90.00
_cell.angle_gamma   90.00
#
_symmetry.space_group_name_H-M   'P 1'
#
loop_
_entity.id
_entity.type
_entity.pdbx_description
1 polymer ?
#
loop_
_entity_poly.entity_id
_entity_poly.type
_entity_poly.pdbx_seq_one_letter_code
_entity_poly.pdbx_strand_id
1 'polypeptide(L)'
;MKAKEYNFSDAQRGAVVKNLSNKTRITIRVDTDILNWFRDKVHKAGGGNYQTLINEALREYIQHSDAKLETAIRRVIREELQIGPVKSPAKRKSVAKHAILA
;
A
#
# COMPACT_ATOMS: atom_id res chain seq x y z
N MET A 1 29.97 -51.43 -1.24
CA MET A 1 30.36 -50.08 -1.68
C MET A 1 30.20 -49.14 -0.48
N LYS A 2 31.29 -48.58 0.08
CA LYS A 2 31.24 -47.73 1.29
C LYS A 2 30.89 -46.30 0.89
N ALA A 3 29.89 -45.70 1.54
CA ALA A 3 29.53 -44.30 1.36
C ALA A 3 30.68 -43.40 1.85
N LYS A 4 31.03 -42.36 1.09
CA LYS A 4 31.99 -41.34 1.53
C LYS A 4 31.28 -40.45 2.55
N GLU A 5 31.65 -40.58 3.82
CA GLU A 5 31.21 -39.69 4.88
C GLU A 5 31.97 -38.37 4.73
N TYR A 6 31.23 -37.29 4.47
CA TYR A 6 31.81 -35.95 4.36
C TYR A 6 31.82 -35.31 5.75
N ASN A 7 33.03 -35.01 6.24
CA ASN A 7 33.24 -34.32 7.50
C ASN A 7 33.19 -32.80 7.27
N PHE A 8 32.24 -32.12 7.91
CA PHE A 8 32.01 -30.68 7.83
C PHE A 8 32.48 -29.92 9.09
N SER A 9 33.36 -30.51 9.90
CA SER A 9 33.84 -29.91 11.16
C SER A 9 34.47 -28.51 10.96
N ASP A 10 35.12 -28.30 9.82
CA ASP A 10 35.79 -27.04 9.47
C ASP A 10 35.01 -26.21 8.44
N ALA A 11 33.75 -26.57 8.17
CA ALA A 11 32.95 -25.84 7.19
C ALA A 11 32.51 -24.47 7.76
N GLN A 12 32.98 -23.40 7.12
CA GLN A 12 32.53 -22.04 7.45
C GLN A 12 31.17 -21.75 6.80
N ARG A 13 30.19 -21.34 7.62
CA ARG A 13 28.88 -20.89 7.11
C ARG A 13 29.09 -19.59 6.33
N GLY A 14 28.69 -19.58 5.06
CA GLY A 14 28.66 -18.37 4.24
C GLY A 14 27.78 -17.27 4.85
N ALA A 15 27.94 -16.04 4.37
CA ALA A 15 27.21 -14.88 4.88
C ALA A 15 25.70 -15.14 4.89
N VAL A 16 25.10 -15.14 6.09
CA VAL A 16 23.65 -15.17 6.25
C VAL A 16 23.12 -13.83 5.74
N VAL A 17 22.55 -13.82 4.54
CA VAL A 17 21.92 -12.63 3.97
C VAL A 17 20.88 -12.14 4.97
N LYS A 18 21.11 -10.97 5.56
CA LYS A 18 20.12 -10.33 6.43
C LYS A 18 18.84 -10.16 5.62
N ASN A 19 17.71 -10.65 6.14
CA ASN A 19 16.42 -10.45 5.51
C ASN A 19 16.23 -8.95 5.25
N LEU A 20 15.89 -8.59 4.01
CA LEU A 20 15.57 -7.21 3.63
C LEU A 20 14.55 -6.66 4.64
N SER A 21 14.94 -5.59 5.34
CA SER A 21 14.34 -5.04 6.58
C SER A 21 12.82 -4.81 6.57
N ASN A 22 12.17 -4.86 5.40
CA ASN A 22 10.76 -4.57 5.20
C ASN A 22 9.90 -5.76 4.70
N LYS A 23 10.46 -6.97 4.60
CA LYS A 23 9.72 -8.16 4.16
C LYS A 23 9.68 -9.22 5.25
N THR A 24 8.49 -9.47 5.78
CA THR A 24 8.26 -10.55 6.73
C THR A 24 7.95 -11.85 6.00
N ARG A 25 8.72 -12.92 6.28
CA ARG A 25 8.41 -14.26 5.78
C ARG A 25 7.20 -14.81 6.54
N ILE A 26 6.14 -15.12 5.81
CA ILE A 26 4.93 -15.73 6.36
C ILE A 26 4.65 -17.06 5.65
N THR A 27 3.95 -17.96 6.34
CA THR A 27 3.39 -19.17 5.73
C THR A 27 1.90 -18.92 5.53
N ILE A 28 1.47 -18.81 4.27
CA ILE A 28 0.06 -18.63 3.90
C ILE A 28 -0.33 -19.68 2.86
N ARG A 29 -1.60 -20.10 2.88
CA ARG A 29 -2.18 -20.92 1.81
C ARG A 29 -2.79 -19.95 0.79
N VAL A 30 -2.46 -20.15 -0.48
CA VAL A 30 -3.01 -19.42 -1.62
C VAL A 30 -3.49 -20.46 -2.62
N ASP A 31 -4.62 -20.19 -3.26
CA ASP A 31 -5.19 -21.12 -4.23
C ASP A 31 -4.23 -21.34 -5.41
N THR A 32 -4.27 -22.55 -5.95
CA THR A 32 -3.29 -23.02 -6.92
C THR A 32 -3.46 -22.32 -8.27
N ASP A 33 -4.70 -22.04 -8.65
CA ASP A 33 -5.05 -21.27 -9.85
C ASP A 33 -4.53 -19.83 -9.78
N ILE A 34 -4.67 -19.15 -8.63
CA ILE A 34 -4.13 -17.80 -8.40
C ILE A 34 -2.60 -17.84 -8.53
N LEU A 35 -1.94 -18.79 -7.88
CA LEU A 35 -0.47 -18.94 -7.98
C LEU A 35 -0.03 -19.18 -9.43
N ASN A 36 -0.74 -20.04 -10.17
CA ASN A 36 -0.42 -20.33 -11.55
C ASN A 36 -0.61 -19.10 -12.45
N TRP A 37 -1.68 -18.34 -12.24
CA TRP A 37 -1.91 -17.10 -12.98
C TRP A 37 -0.77 -16.09 -12.83
N PHE A 38 -0.29 -15.88 -11.59
CA PHE A 38 0.83 -14.98 -11.34
C PHE A 38 2.15 -15.51 -11.92
N ARG A 39 2.38 -16.84 -11.89
CA ARG A 39 3.55 -17.45 -12.53
C ARG A 39 3.52 -17.24 -14.04
N ASP A 40 2.40 -17.55 -14.68
CA ASP A 40 2.25 -17.41 -16.14
C ASP A 40 2.45 -15.96 -16.58
N LYS A 41 1.94 -14.99 -15.81
CA LYS A 41 2.12 -13.57 -16.08
C LYS A 41 3.59 -13.15 -16.08
N VAL A 42 4.38 -13.68 -15.15
CA VAL A 42 5.82 -13.41 -15.05
C VAL A 42 6.61 -14.13 -16.16
N HIS A 43 6.25 -15.38 -16.46
CA HIS A 43 6.87 -16.12 -17.55
C HIS A 43 6.68 -15.43 -18.90
N LYS A 44 5.47 -14.90 -19.16
CA LYS A 44 5.17 -14.12 -20.37
C LYS A 44 5.95 -12.81 -20.46
N ALA A 45 6.32 -12.21 -19.32
CA ALA A 45 7.07 -10.95 -19.27
C ALA A 45 8.60 -11.13 -19.41
N GLY A 46 9.09 -12.34 -19.70
CA GLY A 46 10.53 -12.61 -19.83
C GLY A 46 11.23 -12.94 -18.51
N GLY A 47 10.47 -13.33 -17.48
CA GLY A 47 10.98 -13.67 -16.16
C GLY A 47 10.73 -12.59 -15.12
N GLY A 48 10.93 -12.94 -13.84
CA GLY A 48 10.65 -12.07 -12.69
C GLY A 48 10.22 -12.85 -11.44
N ASN A 49 9.76 -12.13 -10.43
CA ASN A 49 9.31 -12.72 -9.17
C ASN A 49 7.79 -12.59 -9.02
N TYR A 50 7.07 -13.72 -9.09
CA TYR A 50 5.62 -13.77 -8.91
C TYR A 50 5.19 -13.24 -7.53
N GLN A 51 6.04 -13.36 -6.51
CA GLN A 51 5.77 -12.82 -5.17
C GLN A 51 5.72 -11.29 -5.18
N THR A 52 6.50 -10.63 -6.05
CA THR A 52 6.43 -9.17 -6.21
C THR A 52 5.08 -8.75 -6.76
N LEU A 53 4.57 -9.45 -7.78
CA LEU A 53 3.25 -9.15 -8.34
C LEU A 53 2.11 -9.40 -7.36
N ILE A 54 2.20 -10.48 -6.56
CA ILE A 54 1.23 -10.75 -5.50
C ILE A 54 1.23 -9.60 -4.48
N ASN A 55 2.41 -9.17 -4.03
CA ASN A 55 2.51 -8.05 -3.10
C ASN A 55 1.97 -6.74 -3.69
N GLU A 56 2.21 -6.48 -4.97
CA GLU A 56 1.67 -5.29 -5.65
C GLU A 56 0.14 -5.34 -5.70
N ALA A 57 -0.45 -6.48 -6.07
CA ALA A 57 -1.89 -6.67 -6.08
C ALA A 57 -2.51 -6.47 -4.67
N LEU A 58 -1.82 -6.93 -3.61
CA LEU A 58 -2.26 -6.68 -2.24
C LEU A 58 -2.18 -5.19 -1.87
N ARG A 59 -1.16 -4.46 -2.32
CA ARG A 59 -1.06 -3.00 -2.11
C ARG A 59 -2.17 -2.25 -2.84
N GLU A 60 -2.41 -2.60 -4.10
CA GLU A 60 -3.50 -2.04 -4.88
C GLU A 60 -4.85 -2.27 -4.18
N TYR A 61 -5.10 -3.50 -3.70
CA TYR A 61 -6.32 -3.81 -2.96
C TYR A 61 -6.51 -2.93 -1.72
N ILE A 62 -5.45 -2.71 -0.93
CA ILE A 62 -5.49 -1.82 0.24
C ILE A 62 -5.85 -0.40 -0.19
N GLN A 63 -5.16 0.16 -1.20
CA GLN A 63 -5.40 1.52 -1.69
C GLN A 63 -6.84 1.71 -2.20
N HIS A 64 -7.37 0.73 -2.92
CA HIS A 64 -8.75 0.78 -3.42
C HIS A 64 -9.79 0.61 -2.30
N SER A 65 -9.46 -0.16 -1.26
CA SER A 65 -10.34 -0.33 -0.09
C SER A 65 -10.43 0.97 0.71
N ASP A 66 -9.30 1.63 0.94
CA ASP A 66 -9.24 2.92 1.63
C ASP A 66 -9.93 4.02 0.83
N ALA A 67 -9.72 4.09 -0.49
CA ALA A 67 -10.37 5.09 -1.34
C ALA A 67 -11.90 4.91 -1.41
N LYS A 68 -12.40 3.66 -1.45
CA LYS A 68 -13.84 3.36 -1.42
C LYS A 68 -14.44 3.71 -0.06
N LEU A 69 -13.77 3.34 1.03
CA LEU A 69 -14.21 3.65 2.38
C LEU A 69 -14.20 5.16 2.64
N GLU A 70 -13.15 5.86 2.24
CA GLU A 70 -13.05 7.32 2.37
C GLU A 70 -14.16 8.02 1.59
N THR A 71 -14.46 7.57 0.36
CA THR A 71 -15.55 8.12 -0.45
C THR A 71 -16.91 7.88 0.21
N ALA A 72 -17.13 6.68 0.75
CA ALA A 72 -18.35 6.34 1.48
C ALA A 72 -18.48 7.19 2.77
N ILE A 73 -17.41 7.34 3.55
CA ILE A 73 -17.39 8.16 4.77
C ILE A 73 -17.64 9.63 4.42
N ARG A 74 -16.98 10.19 3.39
CA ARG A 74 -17.21 11.57 2.93
C ARG A 74 -18.65 11.79 2.48
N ARG A 75 -19.28 10.79 1.85
CA ARG A 75 -20.68 10.83 1.47
C ARG A 75 -21.59 10.87 2.70
N VAL A 76 -21.41 9.94 3.64
CA VAL A 76 -22.20 9.90 4.89
C VAL A 76 -22.01 11.18 5.69
N ILE A 77 -20.79 11.68 5.87
CA ILE A 77 -20.52 12.94 6.56
C ILE A 77 -21.22 14.12 5.87
N ARG A 78 -21.25 14.19 4.53
CA ARG A 78 -22.01 15.24 3.81
C ARG A 78 -23.51 15.10 4.00
N GLU A 79 -24.04 13.89 3.95
CA GLU A 79 -25.46 13.61 4.14
C GLU A 79 -25.90 13.99 5.57
N GLU A 80 -25.09 13.68 6.59
CA GLU A 80 -25.35 14.06 7.99
C GLU A 80 -25.17 15.57 8.25
N LEU A 81 -24.21 16.24 7.59
CA LEU A 81 -23.97 17.68 7.74
C LEU A 81 -24.91 18.57 6.90
N GLN A 82 -25.68 18.01 5.95
CA GLN A 82 -26.63 18.78 5.13
C GLN A 82 -27.92 19.19 5.87
N ILE A 83 -28.07 18.87 7.16
CA ILE A 83 -29.22 19.26 7.99
C ILE A 83 -29.04 20.66 8.66
N GLY A 84 -27.96 21.41 8.37
CA GLY A 84 -27.83 22.78 8.88
C GLY A 84 -27.14 23.73 7.90
N PRO A 85 -27.78 24.85 7.48
CA PRO A 85 -27.10 25.82 6.64
C PRO A 85 -26.04 26.55 7.49
N VAL A 86 -24.76 26.29 7.21
CA VAL A 86 -23.67 27.12 7.73
C VAL A 86 -23.76 28.46 7.01
N LYS A 87 -24.41 29.44 7.66
CA LYS A 87 -24.34 30.85 7.25
C LYS A 87 -22.88 31.28 7.28
N SER A 88 -22.27 31.47 6.11
CA SER A 88 -20.97 32.13 6.02
C SER A 88 -21.07 33.57 6.58
N PRO A 89 -20.13 34.03 7.40
CA PRO A 89 -20.19 35.38 7.95
C PRO A 89 -19.96 36.41 6.85
N ALA A 90 -20.84 37.41 6.80
CA ALA A 90 -20.85 38.48 5.81
C ALA A 90 -19.51 39.25 5.77
N LYS A 91 -18.97 39.46 4.57
CA LYS A 91 -17.83 40.38 4.33
C LYS A 91 -18.16 41.78 4.85
N ARG A 92 -17.49 42.23 5.91
CA ARG A 92 -17.49 43.65 6.33
C ARG A 92 -16.79 44.49 5.25
N LYS A 93 -17.52 45.44 4.65
CA LYS A 93 -16.95 46.46 3.76
C LYS A 93 -15.97 47.32 4.55
N SER A 94 -14.74 47.51 4.04
CA SER A 94 -13.84 48.52 4.57
C SER A 94 -14.35 49.90 4.15
N VAL A 95 -14.48 50.81 5.12
CA VAL A 95 -14.86 52.19 4.84
C VAL A 95 -13.59 52.97 4.58
N ALA A 96 -13.48 53.52 3.37
CA ALA A 96 -12.42 54.43 2.99
C ALA A 96 -12.50 55.71 3.84
N LYS A 97 -11.45 56.01 4.60
CA LYS A 97 -11.24 57.35 5.15
C LYS A 97 -10.57 58.21 4.08
N HIS A 98 -11.38 58.96 3.34
CA HIS A 98 -10.91 60.21 2.74
C HIS A 98 -10.81 61.24 3.87
N ALA A 99 -9.61 61.74 4.13
CA ALA A 99 -9.40 63.00 4.84
C ALA A 99 -8.89 64.00 3.81
N ILE A 100 -9.75 64.96 3.47
CA ILE A 100 -9.46 66.17 2.72
C ILE A 100 -9.47 67.33 3.73
N LEU A 101 -8.49 68.22 3.59
CA LEU A 101 -8.36 69.59 4.12
C LEU A 101 -8.25 69.80 5.65
N ALA A 102 -7.07 70.24 6.10
CA ALA A 102 -6.78 71.64 6.44
C ALA A 102 -5.26 71.83 6.62
#